data_AF-A0A943L764-F1
#
_entry.id   AF-A0A943L764-F1
#
_cell.length_a   1.000
_cell.length_b   1.000
_cell.length_c   1.000
_cell.angle_alpha   90.00
_cell.angle_beta   90.00
_cell.angle_gamma   90.00
#
_symmetry.space_group_name_H-M   'P 1'
#
loop_
_entity.id
_entity.type
_entity.pdbx_description
1 polymer ?
#
loop_
_entity_poly.entity_id
_entity_poly.type
_entity_poly.pdbx_seq_one_letter_code
_entity_poly.pdbx_strand_id
1 'polypeptide(L)'
;MIRTVVCEKDGCSSNKFFVESEDEKLNLICAQCESRYSIESKEQDYIMLPNCSNCNNDTFKVYRDIENKSVYAKCSKCGAVPEKIYIDSDGIQVSYEAKLLNDIKQIMYLVEQRIYNLEVNIKDLERSQNILEQSLAYINKYLVEKD
;
A
#
# COMPACT_ATOMS: atom_id res chain seq x y z
N MET A 1 17.28 1.69 -2.90
CA MET A 1 18.48 1.19 -2.19
C MET A 1 18.16 1.03 -0.71
N ILE A 2 18.33 -0.16 -0.14
CA ILE A 2 18.07 -0.43 1.29
C ILE A 2 19.35 -0.21 2.11
N ARG A 3 19.27 0.58 3.18
CA ARG A 3 20.38 0.81 4.12
C ARG A 3 20.00 0.39 5.54
N THR A 4 20.98 -0.12 6.28
CA THR A 4 20.83 -0.37 7.71
C THR A 4 20.93 0.94 8.46
N VAL A 5 20.03 1.19 9.40
CA VAL A 5 20.10 2.33 10.30
C VAL A 5 21.13 2.04 11.39
N VAL A 6 21.99 3.00 11.65
CA VAL A 6 23.01 2.96 12.71
C VAL A 6 22.88 4.24 13.52
N CYS A 7 23.18 4.17 14.81
CA CYS A 7 23.12 5.33 15.69
C CYS A 7 24.08 6.41 15.19
N GLU A 8 23.59 7.65 15.09
CA GLU A 8 24.37 8.80 14.59
C GLU A 8 25.07 9.59 15.71
N LYS A 9 24.86 9.23 16.98
CA LYS A 9 25.52 9.90 18.11
C LYS A 9 27.00 9.56 18.13
N ASP A 10 27.84 10.60 18.21
CA ASP A 10 29.28 10.45 18.33
C ASP A 10 29.66 9.50 19.48
N GLY A 11 30.49 8.50 19.14
CA GLY A 11 30.92 7.45 20.07
C GLY A 11 29.96 6.26 20.20
N CYS A 12 28.84 6.24 19.48
CA CYS A 12 27.92 5.11 19.44
C CYS A 12 27.90 4.44 18.05
N SER A 13 28.08 3.13 18.01
CA SER A 13 28.06 2.33 16.77
C SER A 13 26.96 1.26 16.77
N SER A 14 25.99 1.39 17.68
CA SER A 14 24.87 0.44 17.78
C SER A 14 23.98 0.50 16.54
N ASN A 15 23.55 -0.67 16.09
CA ASN A 15 22.52 -0.86 15.08
C ASN A 15 21.25 -1.51 15.65
N LYS A 16 21.10 -1.50 16.98
CA LYS A 16 19.95 -2.04 17.70
C LYS A 16 19.15 -0.90 18.30
N PHE A 17 17.84 -0.94 18.05
CA PHE A 17 16.92 0.11 18.45
C PHE A 17 15.67 -0.50 19.09
N PHE A 18 15.13 0.18 20.10
CA PHE A 18 13.72 0.06 20.44
C PHE A 18 12.90 0.85 19.41
N VAL A 19 11.70 0.38 19.09
CA VAL A 19 10.82 0.96 18.08
C VAL A 19 9.52 1.42 18.73
N GLU A 20 9.11 2.64 18.44
CA GLU A 20 7.84 3.23 18.88
C GLU A 20 7.16 3.86 17.66
N SER A 21 5.98 3.36 17.28
CA SER A 21 5.18 3.97 16.22
C SER A 21 4.27 5.06 16.81
N GLU A 22 4.35 6.26 16.25
CA GLU A 22 3.52 7.42 16.62
C GLU A 22 3.04 8.10 15.34
N ASP A 23 1.75 7.96 15.04
CA ASP A 23 1.12 8.40 13.79
C ASP A 23 1.90 7.93 12.55
N GLU A 24 2.36 8.86 11.70
CA GLU A 24 3.14 8.59 10.48
C GLU A 24 4.66 8.42 10.74
N LYS A 25 5.09 8.47 12.00
CA LYS A 25 6.51 8.46 12.38
C LYS A 25 6.86 7.19 13.13
N LEU A 26 8.05 6.67 12.80
CA LEU A 26 8.69 5.62 13.59
C LEU A 26 9.81 6.26 14.41
N ASN A 27 9.63 6.27 15.73
CA ASN A 27 10.62 6.69 16.69
C ASN A 27 11.55 5.50 16.98
N LEU A 28 12.85 5.73 16.83
CA LEU A 28 13.91 4.78 17.12
C LEU A 28 14.69 5.24 18.33
N ILE A 29 14.83 4.38 19.33
CA ILE A 29 15.63 4.66 20.51
C ILE A 29 16.83 3.73 20.51
N CYS A 30 18.04 4.28 20.46
CA CYS A 30 19.25 3.48 20.44
C CYS A 30 19.38 2.65 21.73
N ALA A 31 19.51 1.33 21.60
CA ALA A 31 19.61 0.42 22.75
C ALA A 31 20.92 0.56 23.56
N GLN A 32 21.88 1.36 23.09
CA GLN A 32 23.18 1.54 23.76
C GLN A 32 23.34 2.93 24.40
N CYS A 33 22.90 3.99 23.72
CA CYS A 33 23.12 5.37 24.18
C CYS A 33 21.82 6.16 24.38
N GLU A 34 20.66 5.51 24.22
CA GLU A 34 19.31 6.04 24.45
C GLU A 34 18.94 7.25 23.59
N SER A 35 19.74 7.56 22.57
CA SER A 35 19.44 8.62 21.61
C SER A 35 18.21 8.28 20.79
N ARG A 36 17.32 9.26 20.67
CA ARG A 36 16.05 9.15 19.95
C ARG A 36 16.17 9.74 18.55
N TYR A 37 15.61 9.05 17.56
CA TYR A 37 15.58 9.46 16.16
C TYR A 37 14.17 9.22 15.62
N SER A 38 13.56 10.22 14.99
CA SER A 38 12.27 10.04 14.32
C SER A 38 12.47 9.88 12.83
N ILE A 39 11.92 8.81 12.26
CA ILE A 39 11.95 8.55 10.83
C ILE A 39 10.55 8.71 10.28
N GLU A 40 10.39 9.60 9.30
CA GLU A 40 9.19 9.62 8.47
C GLU A 40 9.09 8.32 7.67
N SER A 41 7.99 7.61 7.89
CA SER A 41 7.60 6.45 7.11
C SER A 41 6.37 6.81 6.28
N LYS A 42 6.26 6.23 5.09
CA LYS A 42 5.01 6.33 4.32
C LYS A 42 3.87 5.74 5.17
N GLU A 43 2.66 6.30 5.09
CA GLU A 43 1.47 5.71 5.72
C GLU A 43 1.45 4.19 5.50
N GLN A 44 1.45 3.46 6.61
CA GLN A 44 1.30 2.02 6.64
C GLN A 44 -0.07 1.72 7.22
N ASP A 45 -0.82 0.77 6.65
CA ASP A 45 -2.09 0.30 7.23
C ASP A 45 -1.91 -0.50 8.53
N TYR A 46 -0.77 -0.34 9.21
CA TYR A 46 -0.43 -1.04 10.44
C TYR A 46 0.47 -0.21 11.35
N ILE A 47 0.31 -0.42 12.65
CA ILE A 47 1.20 0.07 13.70
C ILE A 47 2.22 -1.02 14.01
N MET A 48 3.49 -0.64 14.06
CA MET A 48 4.58 -1.53 14.49
C MET A 48 4.70 -1.49 16.01
N LEU A 49 4.53 -2.63 16.67
CA LEU A 49 4.63 -2.74 18.12
C LEU A 49 6.09 -2.88 18.58
N PRO A 50 6.39 -2.49 19.84
CA PRO A 50 7.74 -2.58 20.40
C PRO A 50 8.21 -4.01 20.68
N ASN A 51 7.39 -5.04 20.44
CA ASN A 51 7.69 -6.42 20.76
C ASN A 51 7.81 -7.30 19.51
N CYS A 52 8.70 -8.28 19.55
CA CYS A 52 8.89 -9.23 18.46
C CYS A 52 7.76 -10.26 18.46
N SER A 53 7.18 -10.48 17.27
CA SER A 53 6.05 -11.39 17.07
C SER A 53 6.32 -12.87 17.40
N ASN A 54 7.59 -13.26 17.62
CA ASN A 54 7.95 -14.66 17.86
C ASN A 54 8.61 -14.91 19.23
N CYS A 55 9.41 -13.98 19.74
CA CYS A 55 10.21 -14.21 20.96
C CYS A 55 10.06 -13.12 22.02
N ASN A 56 9.13 -12.18 21.82
CA ASN A 56 8.86 -11.05 22.72
C ASN A 56 10.07 -10.14 23.01
N ASN A 57 11.13 -10.22 22.20
CA ASN A 57 12.26 -9.31 22.27
C ASN A 57 11.86 -7.90 21.80
N ASP A 58 12.47 -6.89 22.40
CA ASP A 58 12.11 -5.48 22.25
C ASP A 58 13.12 -4.66 21.41
N THR A 59 14.23 -5.29 21.00
CA THR A 59 15.28 -4.63 20.22
C THR A 59 15.34 -5.15 18.79
N PHE A 60 15.47 -4.22 17.84
CA PHE A 60 15.41 -4.49 16.41
C PHE A 60 16.57 -3.85 15.67
N LYS A 61 17.00 -4.50 14.59
CA LYS A 61 17.80 -3.88 13.53
C LYS A 61 16.85 -3.26 12.52
N VAL A 62 17.03 -1.98 12.26
CA VAL A 62 16.14 -1.20 11.39
C VAL A 62 16.82 -0.97 10.04
N TYR A 63 16.03 -1.05 8.98
CA TYR A 63 16.45 -0.87 7.61
C TYR A 63 15.51 0.13 6.94
N ARG A 64 16.06 1.04 6.14
CA ARG A 64 15.30 2.04 5.40
C ARG A 64 15.56 1.87 3.91
N ASP A 65 14.48 1.80 3.14
CA ASP A 65 14.56 1.97 1.70
C ASP A 65 14.49 3.46 1.36
N ILE A 66 15.55 3.97 0.74
CA ILE A 66 15.67 5.40 0.40
C ILE A 66 14.73 5.78 -0.74
N GLU A 67 14.44 4.84 -1.65
CA GLU A 67 13.61 5.12 -2.83
C GLU A 67 12.13 5.14 -2.47
N ASN A 68 11.68 4.12 -1.74
CA ASN A 68 10.27 3.95 -1.37
C ASN A 68 9.90 4.59 -0.02
N LYS A 69 10.88 5.16 0.69
CA LYS A 69 10.74 5.68 2.07
C LYS A 69 10.15 4.65 3.05
N SER A 70 10.23 3.36 2.74
CA SER A 70 9.71 2.29 3.59
C SER A 70 10.72 1.92 4.68
N VAL A 71 10.21 1.61 5.87
CA VAL A 71 11.02 1.19 7.00
C VAL A 71 10.70 -0.26 7.35
N TYR A 72 11.73 -1.04 7.59
CA TYR A 72 11.66 -2.45 7.96
C TYR A 72 12.44 -2.67 9.26
N ALA A 73 11.96 -3.59 10.09
CA ALA A 73 12.63 -3.95 11.33
C ALA A 73 12.76 -5.48 11.42
N LYS A 74 13.90 -5.95 11.94
CA LYS A 74 14.15 -7.36 12.24
C LYS A 74 14.62 -7.49 13.68
N CYS A 75 14.02 -8.41 14.43
CA CYS A 75 14.36 -8.73 15.79
C CYS A 75 15.85 -9.06 15.90
N SER A 76 16.52 -8.42 16.86
CA SER A 76 17.96 -8.59 17.06
C SER A 76 18.35 -9.98 17.56
N LYS A 77 17.39 -10.75 18.13
CA LYS A 77 17.59 -12.12 18.63
C LYS A 77 17.24 -13.20 17.62
N CYS A 78 16.02 -13.21 17.08
CA CYS A 78 15.53 -14.31 16.22
C CYS A 78 15.35 -13.92 14.74
N GLY A 79 15.53 -12.65 14.37
CA GLY A 79 15.38 -12.18 13.00
C GLY A 79 13.93 -12.02 12.50
N ALA A 80 12.93 -12.42 13.28
CA ALA A 80 11.52 -12.20 12.97
C ALA A 80 11.17 -10.70 13.01
N VAL A 81 10.02 -10.32 12.43
CA VAL A 81 9.55 -8.93 12.44
C VAL A 81 9.00 -8.52 13.81
N PRO A 82 8.84 -7.21 14.08
CA PRO A 82 8.00 -6.76 15.17
C PRO A 82 6.55 -7.21 14.95
N GLU A 83 5.82 -7.33 16.04
CA GLU A 83 4.38 -7.51 16.04
C GLU A 83 3.71 -6.30 15.39
N LYS A 84 2.57 -6.54 14.73
CA LYS A 84 1.86 -5.53 13.95
C LYS A 84 0.39 -5.54 14.32
N ILE A 85 -0.17 -4.35 14.46
CA ILE A 85 -1.61 -4.14 14.58
C ILE A 85 -2.08 -3.52 13.28
N TYR A 86 -3.03 -4.17 12.60
CA TYR A 86 -3.62 -3.62 11.38
C TYR A 86 -4.81 -2.74 11.73
N ILE A 87 -4.97 -1.65 10.99
CA ILE A 87 -6.04 -0.67 11.19
C ILE A 87 -6.87 -0.60 9.91
N ASP A 88 -8.19 -0.58 10.04
CA ASP A 88 -9.10 -0.36 8.93
C ASP A 88 -9.31 1.14 8.64
N SER A 89 -10.13 1.46 7.64
CA SER A 89 -10.42 2.84 7.25
C SER A 89 -11.11 3.68 8.32
N ASP A 90 -11.73 3.03 9.31
CA ASP A 90 -12.45 3.69 10.40
C ASP A 90 -11.57 3.87 11.65
N GLY A 91 -10.29 3.51 11.57
CA GLY A 91 -9.35 3.60 12.68
C GLY A 91 -9.46 2.44 13.67
N ILE A 92 -10.18 1.37 13.33
CA ILE A 92 -10.42 0.23 14.22
C ILE A 92 -9.33 -0.83 13.98
N GLN A 93 -8.81 -1.38 15.08
CA GLN A 93 -7.91 -2.52 15.03
C GLN A 93 -8.62 -3.76 14.48
N VAL A 94 -8.05 -4.35 13.45
CA VAL A 94 -8.56 -5.55 12.78
C VAL A 94 -7.47 -6.61 12.64
N SER A 95 -7.87 -7.85 12.41
CA SER A 95 -6.90 -8.89 12.02
C SER A 95 -6.37 -8.63 10.62
N TYR A 96 -5.22 -9.24 10.29
CA TYR A 96 -4.66 -9.14 8.94
C TYR A 96 -5.62 -9.69 7.88
N GLU A 97 -6.27 -10.81 8.16
CA GLU A 97 -7.23 -11.45 7.26
C GLU A 97 -8.45 -10.56 7.01
N ALA A 98 -8.95 -9.89 8.07
CA ALA A 98 -10.06 -8.96 7.96
C ALA A 98 -9.69 -7.72 7.12
N LYS A 99 -8.49 -7.16 7.34
CA LYS A 99 -7.96 -6.06 6.53
C LYS A 99 -7.83 -6.47 5.05
N LEU A 100 -7.20 -7.61 4.78
CA LEU A 100 -7.04 -8.13 3.43
C LEU A 100 -8.40 -8.32 2.73
N LEU A 101 -9.39 -8.87 3.44
CA LEU A 101 -10.73 -9.04 2.91
C LEU A 101 -11.38 -7.70 2.57
N ASN A 102 -11.22 -6.67 3.41
CA ASN A 102 -11.74 -5.33 3.16
C ASN A 102 -11.08 -4.68 1.94
N ASP A 103 -9.75 -4.79 1.81
CA ASP A 103 -9.01 -4.28 0.67
C ASP A 103 -9.48 -4.97 -0.64
N ILE A 104 -9.70 -6.28 -0.61
CA ILE A 104 -10.25 -7.04 -1.75
C ILE A 104 -11.66 -6.54 -2.12
N LYS A 105 -12.54 -6.30 -1.13
CA LYS A 105 -13.90 -5.79 -1.38
C LYS A 105 -13.86 -4.42 -2.06
N GLN A 106 -12.98 -3.52 -1.62
CA GLN A 106 -12.83 -2.21 -2.24
C GLN A 106 -12.37 -2.31 -3.70
N ILE A 107 -11.38 -3.16 -3.98
CA ILE A 107 -10.92 -3.41 -5.35
C ILE A 107 -12.05 -4.00 -6.20
N MET A 108 -12.81 -4.95 -5.66
CA MET A 108 -13.91 -5.59 -6.40
C MET A 108 -15.01 -4.59 -6.75
N TYR A 109 -15.34 -3.66 -5.85
CA TYR A 109 -16.27 -2.57 -6.14
C TYR A 109 -15.76 -1.67 -7.27
N LEU A 110 -14.48 -1.30 -7.29
CA LEU A 110 -13.90 -0.52 -8.38
C LEU A 110 -13.92 -1.26 -9.71
N VAL A 111 -13.70 -2.59 -9.69
CA VAL A 111 -13.80 -3.43 -10.89
C VAL A 111 -15.23 -3.45 -11.41
N GLU A 112 -16.22 -3.63 -10.54
CA GLU A 112 -17.65 -3.61 -10.91
C GLU A 112 -18.04 -2.28 -11.57
N GLN A 113 -17.63 -1.15 -10.99
CA GLN A 113 -17.87 0.18 -11.59
C GLN A 113 -17.23 0.32 -12.98
N ARG A 114 -16.01 -0.19 -13.16
CA ARG A 114 -15.33 -0.17 -14.46
C ARG A 114 -16.03 -1.06 -15.48
N ILE A 115 -16.53 -2.23 -15.09
CA ILE A 115 -17.30 -3.13 -15.96
C ILE A 115 -18.60 -2.43 -16.39
N TYR A 116 -19.34 -1.85 -15.44
CA TYR A 116 -20.55 -1.10 -15.75
C TYR A 116 -20.29 0.03 -16.77
N ASN A 117 -19.24 0.82 -16.58
CA ASN A 117 -18.86 1.87 -17.53
C ASN A 117 -18.52 1.31 -18.92
N LEU A 118 -17.86 0.14 -18.99
CA LEU A 118 -17.59 -0.53 -20.26
C LEU A 118 -18.88 -1.00 -20.95
N GLU A 119 -19.83 -1.55 -20.20
CA GLU A 119 -21.13 -1.97 -20.74
C GLU A 119 -21.91 -0.80 -21.34
N VAL A 120 -21.90 0.37 -20.66
CA VAL A 120 -22.52 1.60 -21.18
C VAL A 120 -21.84 2.04 -22.47
N ASN A 121 -20.51 2.12 -22.47
CA ASN A 121 -19.75 2.53 -23.65
C ASN A 121 -19.98 1.59 -24.85
N ILE A 122 -20.09 0.28 -24.61
CA ILE A 122 -20.38 -0.70 -25.67
C ILE A 122 -21.76 -0.44 -26.27
N LYS A 123 -22.80 -0.21 -25.45
CA LYS A 123 -24.15 0.11 -25.94
C LYS A 123 -24.18 1.39 -26.79
N ASP A 124 -23.42 2.41 -26.39
CA ASP A 124 -23.32 3.65 -27.15
C ASP A 124 -22.61 3.46 -28.50
N LEU A 125 -21.58 2.60 -28.53
CA LEU A 125 -20.89 2.22 -29.77
C LEU A 125 -21.81 1.43 -30.71
N GLU A 126 -22.55 0.44 -30.20
CA GLU A 126 -23.52 -0.33 -30.98
C GLU A 126 -24.61 0.57 -31.58
N ARG A 127 -25.11 1.54 -30.80
CA ARG A 127 -26.08 2.52 -31.30
C ARG A 127 -25.49 3.39 -32.40
N SER A 128 -24.25 3.85 -32.23
CA SER A 128 -23.55 4.67 -33.22
C SER A 128 -23.30 3.89 -34.52
N GLN A 129 -22.91 2.62 -34.42
CA GLN A 129 -22.73 1.72 -35.56
C GLN A 129 -24.04 1.53 -36.34
N ASN A 130 -25.16 1.27 -35.65
CA ASN A 130 -26.46 1.14 -36.30
C ASN A 130 -26.85 2.39 -37.12
N ILE A 131 -26.55 3.59 -36.60
CA ILE A 131 -26.83 4.85 -37.31
C ILE A 131 -25.95 4.96 -38.57
N LEU A 132 -24.67 4.58 -38.48
CA LEU A 132 -23.76 4.56 -39.63
C LEU A 132 -24.21 3.58 -40.70
N GLU A 133 -24.64 2.37 -40.31
CA GLU A 133 -25.16 1.36 -41.23
C GLU A 133 -26.42 1.84 -41.97
N GLN A 134 -27.35 2.49 -41.27
CA GLN A 134 -28.54 3.10 -41.88
C GLN A 134 -28.17 4.22 -42.86
N SER A 135 -27.19 5.04 -42.50
CA SER A 135 -26.70 6.14 -43.35
C SER A 135 -26.04 5.62 -44.63
N LEU A 136 -25.23 4.56 -44.52
CA LEU A 136 -24.62 3.87 -45.66
C LEU A 136 -25.67 3.24 -46.58
N ALA A 137 -26.67 2.56 -46.01
CA ALA A 137 -27.78 1.98 -46.77
C ALA A 137 -28.55 3.05 -47.55
N TYR A 138 -28.82 4.20 -46.93
CA TYR A 138 -29.43 5.35 -47.58
C TYR A 138 -28.60 5.85 -48.76
N ILE A 139 -27.29 6.10 -48.56
CA ILE A 139 -26.40 6.57 -49.63
C ILE A 139 -26.36 5.57 -50.79
N ASN A 140 -26.22 4.27 -50.50
CA ASN A 140 -26.19 3.22 -51.51
C ASN A 140 -27.46 3.21 -52.38
N LYS A 141 -28.64 3.46 -51.79
CA LYS A 141 -29.89 3.58 -52.54
C LYS A 141 -29.81 4.68 -53.60
N TYR A 142 -29.32 5.87 -53.25
CA TYR A 142 -29.20 6.99 -54.20
C TYR A 142 -28.12 6.79 -55.27
N LEU A 143 -27.07 6.02 -54.96
CA LEU A 143 -26.03 5.70 -55.93
C LEU A 143 -26.54 4.70 -56.97
N VAL A 144 -27.26 3.67 -56.53
CA VAL A 144 -27.83 2.64 -57.42
C VAL A 144 -28.98 3.18 -58.28
N GLU A 145 -29.78 4.13 -57.77
CA GLU A 145 -30.90 4.73 -58.52
C GLU A 145 -30.46 5.76 -59.60
N LYS A 146 -29.15 6.07 -59.71
CA LYS A 146 -28.59 7.01 -60.69
C LYS A 146 -27.94 6.37 -61.92
N ASP A 147 -27.79 5.05 -61.92
CA ASP A 147 -27.41 4.24 -63.09
C ASP A 147 -28.66 3.59 -63.73
#